data_AF-A0A959BPN0-F1
#
_entry.id   AF-A0A959BPN0-F1
#
_cell.length_a   1.000
_cell.length_b   1.000
_cell.length_c   1.000
_cell.angle_alpha   90.00
_cell.angle_beta   90.00
_cell.angle_gamma   90.00
#
_symmetry.space_group_name_H-M   'P 1'
#
loop_
_entity.id
_entity.type
_entity.pdbx_description
1 polymer ?
#
loop_
_entity_poly.entity_id
_entity_poly.type
_entity_poly.pdbx_seq_one_letter_code
_entity_poly.pdbx_strand_id
1 'polypeptide(L)'
;MRKILIFAIISTFIACNAYRELPGAKVDDSWKVKQLPPSVQQEGGDPAAGLNYLIYGDYIGSGVPYDFFKKKMSNQPDTVLRREGDNANVGYGATVFTAPNGVKVVNGNCFTCHAGELNGEVILGLGNSFSDYRKSLKPMAKLMRFGVGMKYKKESEEWRAFEDFSNYFGEMAPYIQTNQPGGNPAFRLAEACMNHRNPTDLTYQEGPNYEMMEYTIATDV
;
A
#
# COMPACT_ATOMS: atom_id res chain seq x y z
N MET A 1 31.99 -28.98 31.86
CA MET A 1 31.46 -27.74 32.48
C MET A 1 32.23 -26.48 32.07
N ARG A 2 33.56 -26.37 32.27
CA ARG A 2 34.34 -25.17 31.92
C ARG A 2 34.21 -24.71 30.45
N LYS A 3 34.24 -25.63 29.49
CA LYS A 3 34.10 -25.31 28.05
C LYS A 3 32.70 -24.81 27.68
N ILE A 4 31.66 -25.32 28.35
CA ILE A 4 30.26 -24.92 28.13
C ILE A 4 30.04 -23.52 28.69
N LEU A 5 30.61 -23.22 29.86
CA LEU A 5 30.56 -21.89 30.47
C LEU A 5 31.25 -20.84 29.58
N ILE A 6 32.43 -21.17 29.04
CA ILE A 6 33.16 -20.29 28.10
C ILE A 6 32.34 -20.06 26.83
N PHE A 7 31.75 -21.10 26.25
CA PHE A 7 30.92 -20.98 25.05
C PHE A 7 29.67 -20.12 25.29
N ALA A 8 29.00 -20.31 26.43
CA ALA A 8 27.84 -19.50 26.81
C ALA A 8 28.23 -18.03 26.97
N ILE A 9 29.35 -17.73 27.64
CA ILE A 9 29.86 -16.36 27.80
C ILE A 9 30.17 -15.72 26.45
N ILE A 10 30.85 -16.44 25.54
CA ILE A 10 31.16 -15.94 24.19
C ILE A 10 29.88 -15.66 23.40
N SER A 11 28.89 -16.56 23.43
CA SER A 11 27.60 -16.35 22.77
C SER A 11 26.85 -15.13 23.32
N THR A 12 26.88 -14.90 24.63
CA THR A 12 26.28 -13.70 25.24
C THR A 12 27.01 -12.42 24.81
N PHE A 13 28.35 -12.44 24.74
CA PHE A 13 29.12 -11.28 24.25
C PHE A 13 28.88 -10.98 22.76
N ILE A 14 28.70 -12.02 21.93
CA ILE A 14 28.35 -11.85 20.51
C ILE A 14 26.93 -11.29 20.37
N ALA A 15 25.98 -11.77 21.18
CA ALA A 15 24.61 -11.26 21.18
C ALA A 15 24.53 -9.80 21.64
N CYS A 16 25.30 -9.40 22.66
CA CYS A 16 25.33 -8.01 23.14
C CYS A 16 26.03 -7.04 22.18
N ASN A 17 26.98 -7.51 21.35
CA ASN A 17 27.64 -6.69 20.31
C ASN A 17 26.91 -6.71 18.95
N ALA A 18 25.73 -7.32 18.86
CA ALA A 18 24.90 -7.26 17.65
C ALA A 18 24.16 -5.92 17.49
N TYR A 19 24.21 -5.04 18.49
CA TYR A 19 23.68 -3.68 18.37
C TYR A 19 24.61 -2.87 17.48
N ARG A 20 24.31 -2.84 16.18
CA ARG A 20 24.94 -1.92 15.25
C ARG A 20 24.38 -0.53 15.56
N GLU A 21 25.26 0.45 15.75
CA GLU A 21 24.83 1.83 15.64
C GLU A 21 24.13 2.02 14.29
N LEU A 22 23.00 2.72 14.29
CA LEU A 22 22.44 3.21 13.03
C LEU A 22 23.58 3.97 12.35
N PRO A 23 23.88 3.71 11.06
CA PRO A 23 24.89 4.48 10.36
C PRO A 23 24.56 5.94 10.57
N GLY A 24 25.48 6.67 11.22
CA GLY A 24 25.29 8.09 11.46
C GLY A 24 24.94 8.76 10.15
N ALA A 25 23.99 9.70 10.17
CA ALA A 25 23.65 10.44 8.97
C ALA A 25 24.93 11.09 8.45
N LYS A 26 25.41 10.65 7.28
CA LYS A 26 26.40 11.41 6.53
C LYS A 26 25.68 12.68 6.13
N VAL A 27 25.91 13.75 6.89
CA VAL A 27 25.44 15.08 6.52
C VAL A 27 26.31 15.47 5.34
N ASP A 28 25.74 15.31 4.14
CA ASP A 28 26.32 15.88 2.94
C ASP A 28 25.95 17.35 2.93
N ASP A 29 26.87 18.24 3.27
CA ASP A 29 26.58 19.67 3.35
C ASP A 29 26.50 20.33 1.96
N SER A 30 26.64 19.54 0.87
CA SER A 30 26.60 20.04 -0.50
C SER A 30 25.19 20.31 -1.05
N TRP A 31 24.13 19.97 -0.31
CA TRP A 31 22.77 20.21 -0.73
C TRP A 31 22.51 21.70 -0.96
N LYS A 32 22.02 22.02 -2.15
CA LYS A 32 21.50 23.36 -2.47
C LYS A 32 20.03 23.40 -2.11
N VAL A 33 19.65 24.30 -1.21
CA VAL A 33 18.24 24.54 -0.90
C VAL A 33 17.63 25.39 -2.00
N LYS A 34 16.55 24.90 -2.61
CA LYS A 34 15.69 25.69 -3.49
C LYS A 34 14.42 26.03 -2.72
N GLN A 35 14.22 27.31 -2.40
CA GLN A 35 12.95 27.74 -1.84
C GLN A 35 11.88 27.66 -2.91
N LEU A 36 10.87 26.83 -2.70
CA LEU A 36 9.67 26.83 -3.52
C LEU A 36 8.80 28.02 -3.08
N PRO A 37 8.36 28.90 -4.00
CA PRO A 37 7.43 29.96 -3.63
C PRO A 37 6.13 29.33 -3.12
N PRO A 38 5.41 29.98 -2.18
CA PRO A 38 4.10 29.51 -1.77
C PRO A 38 3.18 29.49 -2.98
N SER A 39 2.46 28.39 -3.19
CA SER A 39 1.31 28.38 -4.10
C SER A 39 0.14 29.05 -3.41
N VAL A 40 -0.67 29.78 -4.18
CA VAL A 40 -1.96 30.28 -3.67
C VAL A 40 -2.82 29.09 -3.28
N GLN A 41 -3.37 29.10 -2.06
CA GLN A 41 -4.29 28.06 -1.60
C GLN A 41 -5.49 28.02 -2.54
N GLN A 42 -5.87 26.84 -3.01
CA GLN A 42 -7.10 26.69 -3.77
C GLN A 42 -8.29 26.84 -2.82
N GLU A 43 -9.14 27.83 -3.10
CA GLU A 43 -10.39 28.08 -2.39
C GLU A 43 -11.59 27.71 -3.27
N GLY A 44 -12.77 27.53 -2.67
CA GLY A 44 -14.02 27.28 -3.41
C GLY A 44 -14.25 25.84 -3.87
N GLY A 45 -13.54 24.86 -3.30
CA GLY A 45 -13.82 23.44 -3.54
C GLY A 45 -15.18 23.00 -3.00
N ASP A 46 -15.73 21.94 -3.60
CA ASP A 46 -16.97 21.30 -3.13
C ASP A 46 -16.61 20.05 -2.28
N PRO A 47 -16.80 20.11 -0.95
CA PRO A 47 -16.48 18.98 -0.07
C PRO A 47 -17.36 17.75 -0.31
N ALA A 48 -18.60 17.93 -0.77
CA ALA A 48 -19.49 16.82 -1.07
C ALA A 48 -19.03 16.10 -2.35
N ALA A 49 -18.67 16.85 -3.39
CA ALA A 49 -18.07 16.29 -4.60
C ALA A 49 -16.73 15.59 -4.30
N GLY A 50 -15.90 16.18 -3.44
CA GLY A 50 -14.64 15.59 -2.99
C GLY A 50 -14.85 14.25 -2.28
N LEU A 51 -15.77 14.19 -1.30
CA LEU A 51 -16.10 12.94 -0.61
C LEU A 51 -16.66 11.89 -1.59
N ASN A 52 -17.54 12.30 -2.50
CA ASN A 52 -18.10 11.40 -3.51
C ASN A 52 -17.00 10.77 -4.37
N TYR A 53 -16.01 11.55 -4.80
CA TYR A 53 -14.87 11.04 -5.55
C TYR A 53 -13.99 10.11 -4.70
N LEU A 54 -13.80 10.36 -3.40
CA LEU A 54 -13.04 9.45 -2.53
C LEU A 54 -13.73 8.08 -2.36
N ILE A 55 -15.06 8.04 -2.34
CA ILE A 55 -15.81 6.80 -2.04
C ILE A 55 -16.26 6.02 -3.29
N TYR A 56 -16.26 6.66 -4.48
CA TYR A 56 -16.65 6.04 -5.76
C TYR A 56 -15.64 6.19 -6.91
N GLY A 57 -14.69 7.13 -6.80
CA GLY A 57 -13.79 7.51 -7.90
C GLY A 57 -12.68 6.51 -8.19
N ASP A 58 -12.06 6.70 -9.35
CA ASP A 58 -11.04 5.85 -9.97
C ASP A 58 -9.62 6.36 -9.74
N TYR A 59 -9.36 6.97 -8.58
CA TYR A 59 -8.12 7.74 -8.36
C TYR A 59 -6.82 6.90 -8.38
N ILE A 60 -6.89 5.57 -8.27
CA ILE A 60 -5.74 4.66 -8.49
C ILE A 60 -5.59 4.28 -9.98
N GLY A 61 -6.67 4.34 -10.77
CA GLY A 61 -6.67 4.08 -12.22
C GLY A 61 -6.53 2.62 -12.65
N SER A 62 -6.07 1.73 -11.76
CA SER A 62 -5.92 0.30 -12.01
C SER A 62 -6.43 -0.53 -10.83
N GLY A 63 -6.68 -1.82 -11.05
CA GLY A 63 -7.17 -2.70 -9.98
C GLY A 63 -7.42 -4.11 -10.46
N VAL A 64 -7.95 -4.94 -9.57
CA VAL A 64 -8.29 -6.32 -9.94
C VAL A 64 -9.64 -6.34 -10.63
N PRO A 65 -9.83 -7.03 -11.77
CA PRO A 65 -11.12 -7.13 -12.44
C PRO A 65 -12.20 -7.58 -11.46
N TYR A 66 -13.27 -6.79 -11.32
CA TYR A 66 -14.26 -6.98 -10.25
C TYR A 66 -14.89 -8.38 -10.30
N ASP A 67 -15.14 -8.90 -11.50
CA ASP A 67 -15.68 -10.25 -11.72
C ASP A 67 -14.75 -11.38 -11.25
N PHE A 68 -13.47 -11.12 -11.01
CA PHE A 68 -12.57 -12.09 -10.39
C PHE A 68 -12.90 -12.30 -8.91
N PHE A 69 -13.32 -11.25 -8.21
CA PHE A 69 -13.58 -11.28 -6.76
C PHE A 69 -15.06 -11.15 -6.38
N LYS A 70 -15.95 -10.85 -7.33
CA LYS A 70 -17.38 -10.56 -7.09
C LYS A 70 -18.01 -11.54 -6.10
N LYS A 71 -17.91 -12.85 -6.33
CA LYS A 71 -18.50 -13.86 -5.42
C LYS A 71 -17.95 -13.81 -3.99
N LYS A 72 -16.66 -13.50 -3.82
CA LYS A 72 -16.02 -13.39 -2.50
C LYS A 72 -16.40 -12.08 -1.81
N MET A 73 -16.48 -10.99 -2.57
CA MET A 73 -16.77 -9.65 -2.07
C MET A 73 -18.25 -9.42 -1.79
N SER A 74 -19.17 -10.06 -2.53
CA SER A 74 -20.63 -9.96 -2.30
C SER A 74 -21.09 -10.39 -0.90
N ASN A 75 -20.21 -10.94 -0.07
CA ASN A 75 -20.47 -11.25 1.34
C ASN A 75 -19.92 -10.19 2.31
N GLN A 76 -19.43 -9.05 1.81
CA GLN A 76 -18.92 -7.92 2.59
C GLN A 76 -19.74 -6.66 2.26
N PRO A 77 -20.99 -6.59 2.74
CA PRO A 77 -21.83 -5.42 2.50
C PRO A 77 -21.19 -4.18 3.11
N ASP A 78 -21.36 -3.05 2.44
CA ASP A 78 -20.94 -1.75 2.95
C ASP A 78 -21.90 -1.24 4.02
N THR A 79 -21.57 -1.51 5.28
CA THR A 79 -22.37 -1.05 6.42
C THR A 79 -21.97 0.34 6.92
N VAL A 80 -20.82 0.86 6.48
CA VAL A 80 -20.21 2.09 7.00
C VAL A 80 -20.61 3.28 6.13
N LEU A 81 -20.29 3.26 4.84
CA LEU A 81 -20.59 4.35 3.92
C LEU A 81 -21.97 4.19 3.28
N ARG A 82 -22.55 2.99 3.36
CA ARG A 82 -23.86 2.62 2.78
C ARG A 82 -23.97 3.04 1.31
N ARG A 83 -22.90 2.76 0.55
CA ARG A 83 -22.83 3.09 -0.87
C ARG A 83 -23.85 2.30 -1.69
N GLU A 84 -24.15 2.81 -2.88
CA GLU A 84 -25.04 2.19 -3.86
C GLU A 84 -24.27 1.39 -4.93
N GLY A 85 -25.01 0.64 -5.75
CA GLY A 85 -24.46 -0.12 -6.88
C GLY A 85 -23.51 -1.24 -6.46
N ASP A 86 -22.41 -1.44 -7.22
CA ASP A 86 -21.42 -2.48 -6.89
C ASP A 86 -20.68 -2.17 -5.58
N ASN A 87 -20.56 -0.89 -5.21
CA ASN A 87 -19.91 -0.46 -3.97
C ASN A 87 -20.70 -0.81 -2.71
N ALA A 88 -22.00 -1.08 -2.83
CA ALA A 88 -22.82 -1.63 -1.74
C ALA A 88 -22.32 -3.01 -1.26
N ASN A 89 -21.53 -3.70 -2.09
CA ASN A 89 -21.07 -5.07 -1.89
C ASN A 89 -19.56 -5.16 -1.65
N VAL A 90 -18.91 -4.06 -1.28
CA VAL A 90 -17.50 -4.04 -0.87
C VAL A 90 -17.34 -3.17 0.37
N GLY A 91 -16.43 -3.55 1.27
CA GLY A 91 -16.16 -2.76 2.47
C GLY A 91 -15.65 -1.34 2.14
N TYR A 92 -15.83 -0.42 3.08
CA TYR A 92 -15.52 1.02 2.91
C TYR A 92 -14.07 1.30 2.50
N GLY A 93 -13.13 0.43 2.85
CA GLY A 93 -11.71 0.54 2.50
C GLY A 93 -11.39 0.15 1.05
N ALA A 94 -12.38 -0.22 0.24
CA ALA A 94 -12.20 -0.55 -1.17
C ALA A 94 -13.27 0.13 -2.02
N THR A 95 -12.92 0.39 -3.28
CA THR A 95 -13.82 0.99 -4.27
C THR A 95 -13.85 0.13 -5.51
N VAL A 96 -15.07 -0.13 -6.00
CA VAL A 96 -15.33 -0.66 -7.34
C VAL A 96 -15.54 0.53 -8.27
N PHE A 97 -14.77 0.61 -9.35
CA PHE A 97 -14.84 1.69 -10.32
C PHE A 97 -14.58 1.18 -11.74
N THR A 98 -14.84 2.02 -12.73
CA THR A 98 -14.54 1.71 -14.14
C THR A 98 -13.18 2.29 -14.47
N ALA A 99 -12.21 1.44 -14.81
CA ALA A 99 -10.88 1.86 -15.23
C ALA A 99 -10.94 2.63 -16.57
N PRO A 100 -9.89 3.38 -16.96
CA PRO A 100 -9.88 4.17 -18.20
C PRO A 100 -10.17 3.36 -19.47
N ASN A 101 -9.88 2.06 -19.48
CA ASN A 101 -10.18 1.16 -20.60
C ASN A 101 -11.59 0.53 -20.56
N GLY A 102 -12.46 0.98 -19.65
CA GLY A 102 -13.86 0.54 -19.54
C GLY A 102 -14.07 -0.71 -18.68
N VAL A 103 -13.02 -1.36 -18.19
CA VAL A 103 -13.15 -2.54 -17.34
C VAL A 103 -13.50 -2.13 -15.92
N LYS A 104 -14.49 -2.80 -15.33
CA LYS A 104 -14.81 -2.64 -13.92
C LYS A 104 -13.79 -3.37 -13.05
N VAL A 105 -13.14 -2.62 -12.17
CA VAL A 105 -12.09 -3.12 -11.27
C VAL A 105 -12.41 -2.79 -9.82
N VAL A 106 -11.75 -3.49 -8.90
CA VAL A 106 -11.75 -3.20 -7.47
C VAL A 106 -10.32 -2.94 -6.99
N ASN A 107 -10.16 -1.92 -6.16
CA ASN A 107 -8.90 -1.62 -5.48
C ASN A 107 -9.15 -1.08 -4.07
N GLY A 108 -8.13 -1.16 -3.22
CA GLY A 108 -8.14 -0.47 -1.92
C GLY A 108 -8.20 1.04 -2.12
N ASN A 109 -8.90 1.72 -1.22
CA ASN A 109 -9.00 3.17 -1.22
C ASN A 109 -8.28 3.83 -0.02
N CYS A 110 -8.32 5.17 0.10
CA CYS A 110 -7.64 5.94 1.14
C CYS A 110 -8.06 5.49 2.55
N PHE A 111 -9.32 5.08 2.71
CA PHE A 111 -9.89 4.62 3.96
C PHE A 111 -9.43 3.23 4.37
N THR A 112 -8.63 2.53 3.55
CA THR A 112 -7.85 1.37 4.03
C THR A 112 -6.96 1.75 5.23
N CYS A 113 -6.37 2.95 5.15
CA CYS A 113 -5.45 3.48 6.18
C CYS A 113 -6.04 4.67 6.94
N HIS A 114 -6.79 5.55 6.26
CA HIS A 114 -7.33 6.80 6.82
C HIS A 114 -8.79 6.69 7.30
N ALA A 115 -9.19 5.53 7.78
CA ALA A 115 -10.41 5.38 8.57
C ALA A 115 -10.18 4.35 9.68
N GLY A 116 -10.60 4.70 10.90
CA GLY A 116 -10.35 3.94 12.12
C GLY A 116 -11.61 3.74 12.93
N GLU A 117 -11.66 2.69 13.74
CA GLU A 117 -12.78 2.42 14.62
C GLU A 117 -12.59 3.09 15.99
N LEU A 118 -13.61 3.80 16.47
CA LEU A 118 -13.68 4.34 17.81
C LEU A 118 -15.07 4.04 18.38
N ASN A 119 -15.12 3.39 19.55
CA ASN A 119 -16.37 3.01 20.22
C ASN A 119 -17.35 2.18 19.34
N GLY A 120 -16.83 1.31 18.45
CA GLY A 120 -17.65 0.50 17.56
C GLY A 120 -18.12 1.20 16.29
N GLU A 121 -17.70 2.45 16.06
CA GLU A 121 -18.04 3.24 14.88
C GLU A 121 -16.79 3.54 14.05
N VAL A 122 -16.90 3.42 12.73
CA VAL A 122 -15.82 3.79 11.81
C VAL A 122 -15.87 5.30 11.56
N ILE A 123 -14.77 5.98 11.89
CA ILE A 123 -14.58 7.42 11.71
C ILE A 123 -13.68 7.64 10.49
N LEU A 124 -14.21 8.31 9.48
CA LEU A 124 -13.42 8.71 8.30
C LEU A 124 -12.42 9.80 8.67
N GLY A 125 -11.20 9.68 8.16
CA GLY A 125 -10.09 10.59 8.47
C GLY A 125 -9.33 10.24 9.76
N LEU A 126 -9.85 9.30 10.56
CA LEU A 126 -9.10 8.75 11.69
C LEU A 126 -8.13 7.67 11.18
N GLY A 127 -6.85 7.74 11.54
CA GLY A 127 -5.87 6.72 11.18
C GLY A 127 -6.24 5.32 11.72
N ASN A 128 -5.99 4.29 10.93
CA ASN A 128 -6.30 2.91 11.29
C ASN A 128 -5.19 2.26 12.14
N SER A 129 -5.25 2.48 13.45
CA SER A 129 -4.33 1.86 14.42
C SER A 129 -4.55 0.36 14.65
N PHE A 130 -5.55 -0.26 14.00
CA PHE A 130 -5.86 -1.68 14.13
C PHE A 130 -5.39 -2.52 12.94
N SER A 131 -4.80 -1.89 11.93
CA SER A 131 -4.22 -2.57 10.78
C SER A 131 -3.07 -3.52 11.19
N ASP A 132 -2.98 -4.70 10.55
CA ASP A 132 -1.95 -5.70 10.87
C ASP A 132 -1.24 -6.18 9.60
N TYR A 133 -0.05 -5.62 9.37
CA TYR A 133 0.82 -5.91 8.24
C TYR A 133 1.98 -6.86 8.60
N ARG A 134 1.91 -7.57 9.72
CA ARG A 134 2.99 -8.47 10.14
C ARG A 134 3.13 -9.71 9.26
N LYS A 135 2.08 -10.06 8.52
CA LYS A 135 2.09 -11.16 7.56
C LYS A 135 2.61 -10.68 6.21
N SER A 136 3.53 -11.45 5.62
CA SER A 136 4.04 -11.15 4.29
C SER A 136 2.91 -11.22 3.25
N LEU A 137 2.78 -10.17 2.43
CA LEU A 137 1.85 -10.15 1.30
C LEU A 137 2.46 -10.75 0.01
N LYS A 138 3.74 -11.15 0.01
CA LYS A 138 4.39 -11.77 -1.17
C LYS A 138 3.61 -12.98 -1.72
N PRO A 139 3.11 -13.93 -0.90
CA PRO A 139 2.35 -15.06 -1.43
C PRO A 139 1.03 -14.61 -2.06
N MET A 140 0.37 -13.60 -1.47
CA MET A 140 -0.88 -13.06 -1.98
C MET A 140 -0.67 -12.38 -3.34
N ALA A 141 0.39 -11.57 -3.51
CA ALA A 141 0.73 -10.94 -4.78
C ALA A 141 0.96 -11.97 -5.89
N LYS A 142 1.75 -13.02 -5.61
CA LYS A 142 2.02 -14.09 -6.57
C LYS A 142 0.76 -14.88 -6.93
N LEU A 143 -0.02 -15.29 -5.94
CA LEU A 143 -1.24 -16.07 -6.15
C LEU A 143 -2.30 -15.26 -6.92
N MET A 144 -2.40 -13.96 -6.65
CA MET A 144 -3.34 -13.09 -7.35
C MET A 144 -2.95 -12.93 -8.82
N ARG A 145 -1.68 -12.61 -9.13
CA ARG A 145 -1.20 -12.50 -10.51
C ARG A 145 -1.43 -13.81 -11.28
N PHE A 146 -1.11 -14.95 -10.65
CA PHE A 146 -1.35 -16.27 -11.23
C PHE A 146 -2.84 -16.53 -11.48
N GLY A 147 -3.69 -16.30 -10.48
CA GLY A 147 -5.13 -16.53 -10.58
C GLY A 147 -5.81 -15.68 -11.65
N VAL A 148 -5.47 -14.39 -11.72
CA VAL A 148 -5.98 -13.48 -12.75
C VAL A 148 -5.47 -13.93 -14.13
N GLY A 149 -4.20 -14.31 -14.26
CA GLY A 149 -3.62 -14.80 -15.52
C GLY A 149 -4.16 -16.15 -16.00
N MET A 150 -4.72 -16.98 -15.11
CA MET A 150 -5.46 -18.18 -15.51
C MET A 150 -6.85 -17.86 -16.07
N LYS A 151 -7.49 -16.80 -15.57
CA LYS A 151 -8.85 -16.42 -15.97
C LYS A 151 -8.87 -15.54 -17.22
N TYR A 152 -7.91 -14.63 -17.34
CA TYR A 152 -7.86 -13.63 -18.40
C TYR A 152 -6.54 -13.74 -19.17
N LYS A 153 -6.63 -13.70 -20.50
CA LYS A 153 -5.45 -13.71 -21.40
C LYS A 153 -4.70 -12.39 -21.29
N LYS A 154 -3.39 -12.38 -21.56
CA LYS A 154 -2.57 -11.16 -21.47
C LYS A 154 -3.02 -10.04 -22.40
N GLU A 155 -3.67 -10.38 -23.51
CA GLU A 155 -4.15 -9.43 -24.51
C GLU A 155 -5.55 -8.86 -24.19
N SER A 156 -6.20 -9.37 -23.13
CA SER A 156 -7.54 -8.94 -22.73
C SER A 156 -7.53 -7.57 -22.04
N GLU A 157 -8.65 -6.86 -22.11
CA GLU A 157 -8.82 -5.59 -21.40
C GLU A 157 -8.76 -5.77 -19.89
N GLU A 158 -9.19 -6.91 -19.36
CA GLU A 158 -9.11 -7.24 -17.94
C GLU A 158 -7.66 -7.40 -17.47
N TRP A 159 -6.80 -8.00 -18.29
CA TRP A 159 -5.37 -8.05 -17.98
C TRP A 159 -4.76 -6.65 -18.03
N ARG A 160 -5.07 -5.85 -19.05
CA ARG A 160 -4.58 -4.46 -19.18
C ARG A 160 -4.96 -3.61 -17.96
N ALA A 161 -6.20 -3.70 -17.49
CA ALA A 161 -6.66 -2.98 -16.29
C ALA A 161 -6.00 -3.46 -14.98
N PHE A 162 -5.48 -4.69 -14.97
CA PHE A 162 -4.82 -5.34 -13.83
C PHE A 162 -3.31 -5.18 -13.80
N GLU A 163 -2.68 -5.00 -14.96
CA GLU A 163 -1.23 -5.16 -15.12
C GLU A 163 -0.43 -4.25 -14.19
N ASP A 164 -0.74 -2.95 -14.19
CA ASP A 164 -0.09 -1.99 -13.30
C ASP A 164 -0.30 -2.34 -11.83
N PHE A 165 -1.53 -2.68 -11.44
CA PHE A 165 -1.83 -3.11 -10.07
C PHE A 165 -0.95 -4.30 -9.69
N SER A 166 -0.86 -5.30 -10.57
CA SER A 166 -0.07 -6.51 -10.31
C SER A 166 1.42 -6.24 -10.23
N ASN A 167 1.94 -5.34 -11.06
CA ASN A 167 3.35 -4.99 -11.08
C ASN A 167 3.70 -4.28 -9.77
N TYR A 168 2.99 -3.20 -9.42
CA TYR A 168 3.22 -2.48 -8.16
C TYR A 168 2.98 -3.36 -6.93
N PHE A 169 1.96 -4.22 -6.93
CA PHE A 169 1.75 -5.13 -5.81
C PHE A 169 2.91 -6.12 -5.63
N GLY A 170 3.49 -6.59 -6.73
CA GLY A 170 4.68 -7.44 -6.72
C GLY A 170 5.88 -6.75 -6.08
N GLU A 171 6.13 -5.50 -6.46
CA GLU A 171 7.29 -4.72 -6.00
C GLU A 171 7.12 -4.16 -4.58
N MET A 172 5.90 -3.80 -4.16
CA MET A 172 5.66 -3.29 -2.81
C MET A 172 5.58 -4.39 -1.75
N ALA A 173 5.06 -5.58 -2.10
CA ALA A 173 4.80 -6.66 -1.14
C ALA A 173 6.01 -7.08 -0.27
N PRO A 174 7.27 -7.03 -0.77
CA PRO A 174 8.45 -7.25 0.05
C PRO A 174 8.72 -6.22 1.13
N TYR A 175 8.30 -4.97 0.96
CA TYR A 175 8.71 -3.82 1.78
C TYR A 175 7.64 -3.33 2.76
N ILE A 176 6.46 -3.96 2.77
CA ILE A 176 5.33 -3.54 3.59
C ILE A 176 5.06 -4.45 4.78
N GLN A 177 5.90 -5.46 5.00
CA GLN A 177 5.78 -6.32 6.17
C GLN A 177 6.32 -5.61 7.41
N THR A 178 5.48 -5.44 8.42
CA THR A 178 5.84 -4.79 9.70
C THR A 178 6.20 -5.82 10.76
N ASN A 179 6.77 -5.40 11.90
CA ASN A 179 7.11 -6.29 13.02
C ASN A 179 6.21 -6.10 14.26
N GLN A 180 5.25 -5.17 14.17
CA GLN A 180 4.35 -4.73 15.22
C GLN A 180 2.93 -4.53 14.67
N PRO A 181 1.89 -4.80 15.48
CA PRO A 181 0.51 -4.46 15.10
C PRO A 181 0.31 -2.95 15.08
N GLY A 182 -0.65 -2.47 14.29
CA GLY A 182 -1.06 -1.06 14.21
C GLY A 182 -0.12 -0.14 13.43
N GLY A 183 1.14 -0.54 13.23
CA GLY A 183 2.08 0.18 12.38
C GLY A 183 1.70 0.06 10.91
N ASN A 184 1.64 1.20 10.21
CA ASN A 184 1.27 1.26 8.80
C ASN A 184 2.52 1.41 7.92
N PRO A 185 2.69 0.59 6.88
CA PRO A 185 3.83 0.68 5.97
C PRO A 185 3.61 1.66 4.81
N ALA A 186 2.67 2.61 4.91
CA ALA A 186 2.28 3.51 3.82
C ALA A 186 3.46 4.20 3.13
N PHE A 187 4.43 4.70 3.92
CA PHE A 187 5.64 5.29 3.37
C PHE A 187 6.42 4.30 2.48
N ARG A 188 6.62 3.07 2.97
CA ARG A 188 7.34 2.01 2.25
C ARG A 188 6.57 1.48 1.05
N LEU A 189 5.24 1.45 1.13
CA LEU A 189 4.36 1.17 0.00
C LEU A 189 4.56 2.20 -1.10
N ALA A 190 4.48 3.49 -0.76
CA ALA A 190 4.64 4.58 -1.71
C ALA A 190 6.04 4.58 -2.32
N GLU A 191 7.09 4.46 -1.51
CA GLU A 191 8.47 4.41 -1.96
C GLU A 191 8.71 3.25 -2.92
N ALA A 192 8.21 2.05 -2.63
CA ALA A 192 8.35 0.89 -3.50
C ALA A 192 7.65 1.10 -4.86
N CYS A 193 6.45 1.67 -4.84
CA CYS A 193 5.75 1.99 -6.09
C CYS A 193 6.48 3.08 -6.89
N MET A 194 6.98 4.14 -6.24
CA MET A 194 7.71 5.22 -6.92
C MET A 194 9.08 4.76 -7.45
N ASN A 195 9.70 3.77 -6.80
CA ASN A 195 10.96 3.18 -7.27
C ASN A 195 10.82 2.54 -8.66
N HIS A 196 9.60 2.16 -9.06
CA HIS A 196 9.26 1.59 -10.36
C HIS A 196 8.43 2.53 -11.25
N ARG A 197 8.49 3.84 -11.01
CA ARG A 197 7.90 4.85 -11.89
C ARG A 197 8.97 5.61 -12.64
N ASN A 198 8.77 5.79 -13.95
CA ASN A 198 9.56 6.71 -14.74
C ASN A 198 9.30 8.15 -14.23
N PRO A 199 10.33 8.90 -13.81
CA PRO A 199 10.15 10.22 -13.22
C PRO A 199 9.69 11.29 -14.22
N THR A 200 9.69 10.98 -15.52
CA THR A 200 9.32 11.92 -16.59
C THR A 200 7.85 11.80 -16.97
N ASP A 201 7.34 10.59 -17.13
CA ASP A 201 5.99 10.32 -17.64
C ASP A 201 5.12 9.48 -16.68
N LEU A 202 5.66 9.08 -15.54
CA LEU A 202 5.00 8.31 -14.48
C LEU A 202 4.60 6.87 -14.87
N THR A 203 5.01 6.40 -16.05
CA THR A 203 4.77 5.02 -16.48
C THR A 203 5.55 4.02 -15.62
N TYR A 204 5.08 2.78 -15.59
CA TYR A 204 5.79 1.70 -14.92
C TYR A 204 7.12 1.39 -15.65
N GLN A 205 8.17 1.14 -14.87
CA GLN A 205 9.44 0.62 -15.36
C GLN A 205 9.88 -0.61 -14.55
N GLU A 206 10.48 -1.59 -15.22
CA GLU A 206 10.88 -2.84 -14.58
C GLU A 206 12.06 -2.67 -13.62
N GLY A 207 13.03 -1.83 -13.98
CA GLY A 207 14.20 -1.54 -13.15
C GLY A 207 13.88 -0.55 -12.03
N PRO A 208 14.39 -0.77 -10.80
CA PRO A 208 14.28 0.21 -9.73
C PRO A 208 15.11 1.46 -10.05
N ASN A 209 14.61 2.63 -9.69
CA ASN A 209 15.32 3.91 -9.76
C ASN A 209 16.48 4.00 -8.75
N TYR A 210 16.36 3.32 -7.61
CA TYR A 210 17.33 3.34 -6.52
C TYR A 210 17.24 2.07 -5.65
N GLU A 211 18.29 1.82 -4.88
CA GLU A 211 18.29 0.76 -3.87
C GLU A 211 17.45 1.18 -2.66
N MET A 212 16.53 0.32 -2.24
CA MET A 212 15.71 0.53 -1.06
C MET A 212 16.26 -0.27 0.12
N MET A 213 16.27 0.34 1.31
CA MET A 213 16.61 -0.38 2.54
C MET A 213 15.70 -1.59 2.76
N GLU A 214 16.24 -2.72 3.23
CA GLU A 214 15.42 -3.93 3.46
C GLU A 214 14.51 -3.83 4.68
N TYR A 215 14.86 -2.98 5.64
CA TYR A 215 14.09 -2.80 6.87
C TYR A 215 12.85 -1.94 6.62
N THR A 216 11.67 -2.49 6.93
CA THR A 216 10.39 -1.74 6.86
C THR A 216 10.30 -0.75 8.01
N ILE A 217 10.26 0.54 7.67
CA ILE A 217 9.86 1.59 8.61
C ILE A 217 8.33 1.71 8.56
N ALA A 218 7.66 1.34 9.66
CA ALA A 218 6.24 1.59 9.82
C ALA A 218 6.03 2.95 10.48
N THR A 219 5.01 3.68 10.04
CA THR A 219 4.58 4.95 10.61
C THR A 219 3.19 4.80 11.21
N ASP A 220 2.79 5.76 12.03
CA ASP A 220 1.37 5.99 12.27
C ASP A 220 0.71 6.54 10.99
N VAL A 221 -0.62 6.61 11.01
CA VAL A 221 -1.46 7.17 9.94
C VAL A 221 -2.18 8.39 10.47
#